data_AF-A0A1H3UQR7-F1
#
_entry.id   AF-A0A1H3UQR7-F1
#
_cell.length_a   1.000
_cell.length_b   1.000
_cell.length_c   1.000
_cell.angle_alpha   90.00
_cell.angle_beta   90.00
_cell.angle_gamma   90.00
#
_symmetry.space_group_name_H-M   'P 1'
#
loop_
_entity.id
_entity.type
_entity.pdbx_description
1 polymer ?
#
loop_
_entity_poly.entity_id
_entity_poly.type
_entity_poly.pdbx_seq_one_letter_code
_entity_poly.pdbx_strand_id
1 'polypeptide(L)'
;MNALSIVRNKWGITAGLAAAVLVVGAAAVYLSGGDTEPVPTNVSNAAGYVGAESSSSPSSPSAPGQPSATASARAGAGVKPSTPADEPPPVPKSGWIPIDRAAWKAQVDAYNALKIDPVPAGVGNLAEFRADCTYSHRLPDDPIVAPGLPGASHMHSFVGNKAVKASTVASDLTKFTATTCKPVKDHSAYWVPTLYDNATNKPVETTGFRVYYRALSKDSTGQMPMPSGLRMISGDAKKKTPTPRGARGQFYCAFYGPGDLDGIARSKNGNWPICGGDATLHFMLGFPDCWDGKHLDSPNHKDHVAYGSGNGCPRSHPVKIPAITFDIQYGAKGTSAGYYLSSDKEGKSASSMHGDAFVMWDVATMNKRTKNCVFQRRTCDNNGYQK
;
A
#
# COMPACT_ATOMS: atom_id res chain seq x y z
N MET A 1 -59.24 24.61 -48.75
CA MET A 1 -60.23 25.71 -48.89
C MET A 1 -61.62 25.09 -48.96
N ASN A 2 -62.67 25.88 -48.69
CA ASN A 2 -64.06 25.47 -48.48
C ASN A 2 -64.31 24.53 -47.29
N ALA A 3 -65.09 25.04 -46.33
CA ALA A 3 -65.90 24.26 -45.41
C ALA A 3 -67.38 24.51 -45.75
N LEU A 4 -68.26 23.60 -45.32
CA LEU A 4 -69.70 23.84 -45.17
C LEU A 4 -70.02 23.69 -43.68
N SER A 5 -70.69 24.64 -43.02
CA SER A 5 -72.13 24.99 -43.12
C SER A 5 -73.04 23.93 -42.45
N ILE A 6 -74.05 24.27 -41.63
CA ILE A 6 -74.78 25.55 -41.54
C ILE A 6 -75.29 25.88 -40.11
N VAL A 7 -75.43 27.19 -39.87
CA VAL A 7 -76.17 27.96 -38.83
C VAL A 7 -77.48 27.30 -38.31
N ARG A 8 -77.96 27.52 -37.07
CA ARG A 8 -78.73 28.70 -36.56
C ARG A 8 -79.23 28.41 -35.11
N ASN A 9 -79.66 29.35 -34.25
CA ASN A 9 -79.36 30.78 -33.98
C ASN A 9 -80.27 31.27 -32.81
N LYS A 10 -79.76 32.13 -31.90
CA LYS A 10 -80.43 33.25 -31.15
C LYS A 10 -79.96 33.40 -29.68
N TRP A 11 -79.36 34.56 -29.40
CA TRP A 11 -79.55 35.53 -28.28
C TRP A 11 -80.24 34.98 -27.00
N GLY A 12 -79.74 35.16 -25.77
CA GLY A 12 -79.25 36.38 -25.08
C GLY A 12 -80.26 36.74 -23.94
N ILE A 13 -79.96 37.33 -22.78
CA ILE A 13 -78.84 38.15 -22.24
C ILE A 13 -78.59 37.83 -20.73
N THR A 14 -77.56 38.44 -20.11
CA THR A 14 -76.85 38.16 -18.85
C THR A 14 -77.44 38.60 -17.49
N ALA A 15 -77.11 37.84 -16.43
CA ALA A 15 -76.58 38.26 -15.10
C ALA A 15 -75.88 37.02 -14.47
N GLY A 16 -74.89 37.03 -13.56
CA GLY A 16 -74.35 38.04 -12.63
C GLY A 16 -74.81 37.74 -11.19
N LEU A 17 -74.00 37.66 -10.11
CA LEU A 17 -72.57 37.90 -9.79
C LEU A 17 -72.26 37.13 -8.46
N ALA A 18 -71.05 36.83 -7.94
CA ALA A 18 -69.62 36.97 -8.33
C ALA A 18 -68.76 35.88 -7.59
N ALA A 19 -67.53 36.17 -7.12
CA ALA A 19 -66.64 35.26 -6.35
C ALA A 19 -66.14 35.88 -5.02
N ALA A 20 -65.59 35.07 -4.10
CA ALA A 20 -64.96 35.54 -2.85
C ALA A 20 -63.70 34.72 -2.49
N VAL A 21 -62.72 35.38 -1.86
CA VAL A 21 -61.45 34.79 -1.39
C VAL A 21 -61.35 34.95 0.12
N LEU A 22 -60.96 33.89 0.83
CA LEU A 22 -60.44 33.97 2.20
C LEU A 22 -59.32 32.95 2.42
N VAL A 23 -58.37 33.32 3.27
CA VAL A 23 -57.21 32.51 3.71
C VAL A 23 -57.12 32.63 5.23
N VAL A 24 -56.84 31.51 5.92
CA VAL A 24 -56.11 31.37 7.20
C VAL A 24 -56.46 30.01 7.83
N GLY A 25 -55.49 29.36 8.49
CA GLY A 25 -55.72 28.22 9.39
C GLY A 25 -54.84 27.02 9.08
N ALA A 26 -53.82 26.79 9.92
CA ALA A 26 -52.93 25.63 9.79
C ALA A 26 -53.39 24.49 10.72
N ALA A 27 -53.36 23.26 10.22
CA ALA A 27 -53.37 22.03 11.01
C ALA A 27 -52.43 21.03 10.34
N ALA A 28 -51.50 20.45 11.11
CA ALA A 28 -50.43 19.61 10.57
C ALA A 28 -50.79 18.11 10.61
N VAL A 29 -50.56 17.41 9.50
CA VAL A 29 -50.40 15.95 9.46
C VAL A 29 -49.12 15.65 8.67
N TYR A 30 -48.28 14.78 9.22
CA TYR A 30 -46.87 14.65 8.86
C TYR A 30 -46.64 13.38 8.02
N LEU A 31 -46.37 13.53 6.72
CA LEU A 31 -45.90 12.44 5.86
C LEU A 31 -44.75 12.91 4.96
N SER A 32 -43.79 12.01 4.73
CA SER A 32 -42.44 12.34 4.29
C SER A 32 -42.27 12.41 2.77
N GLY A 33 -41.82 13.56 2.28
CA GLY A 33 -41.19 13.75 0.98
C GLY A 33 -40.27 14.96 1.06
N GLY A 34 -38.99 14.81 0.70
CA GLY A 34 -37.99 15.86 0.85
C GLY A 34 -36.74 15.54 0.03
N ASP A 35 -36.46 16.39 -0.95
CA ASP A 35 -35.51 16.17 -2.03
C ASP A 35 -34.04 16.06 -1.57
N THR A 36 -33.25 15.22 -2.23
CA THR A 36 -31.80 15.17 -2.04
C THR A 36 -31.06 15.74 -3.25
N GLU A 37 -30.54 16.95 -3.10
CA GLU A 37 -29.49 17.47 -3.99
C GLU A 37 -28.24 16.56 -3.95
N PRO A 38 -27.50 16.43 -5.06
CA PRO A 38 -26.37 15.51 -5.15
C PRO A 38 -25.15 16.01 -4.36
N VAL A 39 -24.95 15.45 -3.16
CA VAL A 39 -23.73 15.66 -2.37
C VAL A 39 -22.50 15.15 -3.15
N PRO A 40 -21.47 15.99 -3.38
CA PRO A 40 -20.28 15.57 -4.12
C PRO A 40 -19.46 14.56 -3.32
N THR A 41 -19.43 13.31 -3.80
CA THR A 41 -18.76 12.18 -3.16
C THR A 41 -17.24 12.23 -3.32
N ASN A 42 -16.58 13.05 -2.49
CA ASN A 42 -15.13 13.01 -2.31
C ASN A 42 -14.70 11.65 -1.69
N VAL A 43 -14.37 10.66 -2.54
CA VAL A 43 -14.08 9.28 -2.11
C VAL A 43 -12.70 9.14 -1.45
N SER A 44 -12.56 9.67 -0.24
CA SER A 44 -11.40 9.47 0.64
C SER A 44 -11.65 8.37 1.68
N ASN A 45 -11.97 7.15 1.22
CA ASN A 45 -12.22 6.00 2.09
C ASN A 45 -10.97 5.14 2.30
N ALA A 46 -10.18 5.50 3.31
CA ALA A 46 -9.23 4.57 3.92
C ALA A 46 -10.03 3.44 4.62
N ALA A 47 -10.17 2.30 3.95
CA ALA A 47 -10.86 1.13 4.51
C ALA A 47 -10.12 0.63 5.75
N GLY A 48 -10.74 0.77 6.93
CA GLY A 48 -10.10 0.52 8.21
C GLY A 48 -9.52 -0.90 8.33
N TYR A 49 -8.20 -0.99 8.43
CA TYR A 49 -7.51 -2.22 8.81
C TYR A 49 -7.85 -2.54 10.27
N VAL A 50 -8.42 -3.72 10.48
CA VAL A 50 -8.58 -4.35 11.80
C VAL A 50 -7.86 -5.69 11.70
N GLY A 51 -7.05 -6.01 12.71
CA GLY A 51 -6.23 -7.21 12.70
C GLY A 51 -7.07 -8.49 12.70
N ALA A 52 -6.62 -9.52 11.98
CA ALA A 52 -7.17 -10.86 12.11
C ALA A 52 -6.63 -11.51 13.39
N GLU A 53 -7.50 -12.16 14.15
CA GLU A 53 -7.14 -12.83 15.40
C GLU A 53 -6.36 -14.13 15.15
N SER A 54 -5.38 -14.41 16.00
CA SER A 54 -4.57 -15.63 15.92
C SER A 54 -5.28 -16.81 16.61
N SER A 55 -5.84 -17.74 15.82
CA SER A 55 -6.31 -19.03 16.34
C SER A 55 -5.15 -20.02 16.50
N SER A 56 -5.26 -20.88 17.52
CA SER A 56 -4.24 -21.85 17.92
C SER A 56 -4.41 -23.21 17.24
N SER A 57 -3.32 -23.98 17.18
CA SER A 57 -3.33 -25.41 16.80
C SER A 57 -2.57 -26.25 17.84
N PRO A 58 -3.01 -27.50 18.14
CA PRO A 58 -2.42 -28.37 19.15
C PRO A 58 -1.18 -29.14 18.66
N SER A 59 -0.64 -30.02 19.51
CA SER A 59 0.74 -30.50 19.48
C SER A 59 0.94 -32.02 19.28
N SER A 60 2.17 -32.37 18.86
CA SER A 60 2.81 -33.71 19.00
C SER A 60 2.32 -34.84 18.07
N PRO A 61 3.08 -35.97 17.91
CA PRO A 61 4.37 -36.34 18.52
C PRO A 61 5.54 -36.59 17.52
N SER A 62 6.66 -37.10 18.03
CA SER A 62 7.98 -37.23 17.35
C SER A 62 8.39 -38.68 17.01
N ALA A 63 9.59 -38.84 16.41
CA ALA A 63 10.47 -40.04 16.30
C ALA A 63 10.45 -40.80 14.94
N PRO A 64 11.52 -41.58 14.58
CA PRO A 64 12.95 -41.40 14.89
C PRO A 64 13.96 -41.67 13.72
N GLY A 65 15.17 -41.09 13.82
CA GLY A 65 16.44 -41.84 13.75
C GLY A 65 17.04 -42.38 12.42
N GLN A 66 18.13 -41.74 11.99
CA GLN A 66 19.35 -42.33 11.35
C GLN A 66 19.26 -43.00 9.96
N PRO A 67 20.41 -43.31 9.29
CA PRO A 67 21.82 -42.99 9.63
C PRO A 67 22.57 -42.15 8.57
N SER A 68 23.76 -41.66 8.94
CA SER A 68 24.72 -41.01 8.03
C SER A 68 25.43 -42.02 7.11
N ALA A 69 25.87 -41.56 5.93
CA ALA A 69 26.83 -42.25 5.07
C ALA A 69 28.04 -41.32 4.79
N THR A 70 29.25 -41.87 4.84
CA THR A 70 30.51 -41.11 4.75
C THR A 70 31.33 -41.42 3.50
N ALA A 71 32.06 -40.40 3.04
CA ALA A 71 33.29 -40.45 2.24
C ALA A 71 33.26 -41.10 0.85
N SER A 72 33.58 -40.27 -0.16
CA SER A 72 34.86 -40.43 -0.88
C SER A 72 35.26 -39.13 -1.55
N ALA A 73 36.39 -38.55 -1.15
CA ALA A 73 37.01 -37.44 -1.87
C ALA A 73 37.88 -37.99 -3.01
N ARG A 74 37.85 -37.34 -4.18
CA ARG A 74 38.74 -37.64 -5.30
C ARG A 74 39.48 -36.37 -5.69
N ALA A 75 40.81 -36.36 -5.53
CA ALA A 75 41.62 -35.19 -5.82
C ALA A 75 41.66 -34.87 -7.33
N GLY A 76 41.61 -33.59 -7.68
CA GLY A 76 41.70 -33.08 -9.04
C GLY A 76 42.51 -31.78 -9.08
N ALA A 77 43.25 -31.59 -10.16
CA ALA A 77 44.28 -30.57 -10.39
C ALA A 77 44.04 -29.18 -9.73
N GLY A 78 45.11 -28.63 -9.14
CA GLY A 78 45.06 -27.37 -8.40
C GLY A 78 44.82 -26.13 -9.28
N VAL A 79 43.97 -25.23 -8.79
CA VAL A 79 43.78 -23.88 -9.34
C VAL A 79 44.74 -22.91 -8.64
N LYS A 80 45.31 -21.97 -9.40
CA LYS A 80 46.26 -20.96 -8.92
C LYS A 80 45.56 -20.01 -7.90
N PRO A 81 46.21 -19.63 -6.77
CA PRO A 81 45.56 -18.77 -5.78
C PRO A 81 45.13 -17.42 -6.37
N SER A 82 43.84 -17.11 -6.25
CA SER A 82 43.31 -15.76 -6.44
C SER A 82 43.67 -14.89 -5.24
N THR A 83 44.01 -13.63 -5.48
CA THR A 83 44.21 -12.60 -4.46
C THR A 83 42.96 -12.48 -3.57
N PRO A 84 43.09 -12.27 -2.25
CA PRO A 84 41.94 -12.01 -1.37
C PRO A 84 41.39 -10.60 -1.64
N ALA A 85 40.47 -10.52 -2.60
CA ALA A 85 39.57 -9.39 -2.80
C ALA A 85 38.16 -9.86 -2.43
N ASP A 86 37.49 -9.09 -1.58
CA ASP A 86 36.09 -9.26 -1.16
C ASP A 86 35.69 -10.69 -0.74
N GLU A 87 36.17 -11.12 0.44
CA GLU A 87 35.35 -12.01 1.26
C GLU A 87 34.02 -11.27 1.54
N PRO A 88 32.85 -11.84 1.24
CA PRO A 88 31.58 -11.16 1.48
C PRO A 88 31.44 -10.79 2.95
N PRO A 89 30.97 -9.57 3.30
CA PRO A 89 30.78 -9.20 4.70
C PRO A 89 29.87 -10.24 5.38
N PRO A 90 30.23 -10.72 6.58
CA PRO A 90 29.62 -11.91 7.16
C PRO A 90 28.10 -11.74 7.26
N VAL A 91 27.37 -12.62 6.58
CA VAL A 91 25.91 -12.57 6.45
C VAL A 91 25.27 -12.39 7.83
N PRO A 92 24.48 -11.33 8.06
CA PRO A 92 23.75 -11.15 9.31
C PRO A 92 22.89 -12.38 9.59
N LYS A 93 23.20 -13.09 10.68
CA LYS A 93 22.40 -14.23 11.13
C LYS A 93 20.98 -13.75 11.44
N SER A 94 19.99 -14.58 11.12
CA SER A 94 18.59 -14.34 11.48
C SER A 94 18.47 -14.05 12.97
N GLY A 95 18.04 -12.82 13.29
CA GLY A 95 18.27 -12.23 14.60
C GLY A 95 17.58 -10.87 14.71
N TRP A 96 17.44 -10.38 15.93
CA TRP A 96 16.93 -9.04 16.19
C TRP A 96 17.99 -8.00 15.81
N ILE A 97 17.66 -7.06 14.93
CA ILE A 97 18.55 -5.96 14.55
C ILE A 97 18.21 -4.77 15.46
N PRO A 98 19.03 -4.41 16.46
CA PRO A 98 18.70 -3.31 17.37
C PRO A 98 18.77 -1.94 16.68
N ILE A 99 17.97 -1.00 17.17
CA ILE A 99 18.13 0.44 16.86
C ILE A 99 19.36 1.00 17.59
N ASP A 100 20.15 1.84 16.91
CA ASP A 100 21.10 2.72 17.58
C ASP A 100 20.32 3.69 18.49
N ARG A 101 20.44 3.50 19.81
CA ARG A 101 19.74 4.28 20.82
C ARG A 101 20.16 5.76 20.84
N ALA A 102 21.40 6.07 20.47
CA ALA A 102 21.92 7.42 20.43
C ALA A 102 21.46 8.15 19.16
N ALA A 103 21.58 7.51 17.99
CA ALA A 103 21.08 8.06 16.73
C ALA A 103 19.55 8.25 16.76
N TRP A 104 18.81 7.28 17.29
CA TRP A 104 17.35 7.41 17.46
C TRP A 104 16.98 8.52 18.45
N LYS A 105 17.70 8.65 19.59
CA LYS A 105 17.47 9.79 20.49
C LYS A 105 17.73 11.13 19.78
N ALA A 106 18.81 11.27 19.03
CA ALA A 106 19.10 12.49 18.27
C ALA A 106 18.00 12.79 17.23
N GLN A 107 17.50 11.78 16.52
CA GLN A 107 16.37 11.93 15.60
C GLN A 107 15.09 12.39 16.32
N VAL A 108 14.77 11.80 17.48
CA VAL A 108 13.60 12.15 18.30
C VAL A 108 13.70 13.55 18.89
N ASP A 109 14.86 13.94 19.42
CA ASP A 109 15.09 15.28 19.96
C ASP A 109 14.95 16.33 18.85
N ALA A 110 15.53 16.09 17.68
CA ALA A 110 15.38 16.96 16.51
C ALA A 110 13.93 17.03 16.02
N TYR A 111 13.22 15.90 15.95
CA TYR A 111 11.80 15.86 15.60
C TYR A 111 10.94 16.65 16.57
N ASN A 112 11.20 16.54 17.87
CA ASN A 112 10.47 17.27 18.90
C ASN A 112 10.74 18.78 18.79
N ALA A 113 11.99 19.18 18.59
CA ALA A 113 12.41 20.57 18.41
C ALA A 113 11.93 21.24 17.12
N LEU A 114 11.52 20.48 16.09
CA LEU A 114 10.91 21.05 14.89
C LEU A 114 9.66 21.87 15.24
N LYS A 115 9.67 23.14 14.82
CA LYS A 115 8.45 23.95 14.73
C LYS A 115 7.57 23.41 13.62
N ILE A 116 6.26 23.53 13.82
CA ILE A 116 5.23 23.23 12.84
C ILE A 116 5.23 24.32 11.76
N ASP A 117 5.30 23.93 10.49
CA ASP A 117 5.16 24.89 9.37
C ASP A 117 3.70 25.35 9.29
N PRO A 118 3.40 26.65 9.07
CA PRO A 118 2.05 27.12 8.80
C PRO A 118 1.44 26.40 7.59
N VAL A 119 0.18 25.97 7.71
CA VAL A 119 -0.55 25.29 6.64
C VAL A 119 -1.11 26.32 5.65
N PRO A 120 -0.76 26.27 4.35
CA PRO A 120 -1.36 27.12 3.33
C PRO A 120 -2.87 26.90 3.16
N ALA A 121 -3.59 27.92 2.68
CA ALA A 121 -4.97 27.76 2.22
C ALA A 121 -5.08 26.74 1.07
N GLY A 122 -6.22 26.05 0.99
CA GLY A 122 -6.50 24.99 0.02
C GLY A 122 -6.02 23.58 0.43
N VAL A 123 -5.08 23.49 1.38
CA VAL A 123 -4.40 22.21 1.69
C VAL A 123 -5.32 21.20 2.39
N GLY A 124 -5.39 20.01 1.79
CA GLY A 124 -6.21 18.89 2.26
C GLY A 124 -5.89 18.40 3.68
N ASN A 125 -6.81 17.60 4.24
CA ASN A 125 -6.80 17.17 5.64
C ASN A 125 -6.56 15.65 5.84
N LEU A 126 -6.06 14.95 4.83
CA LEU A 126 -5.63 13.56 4.98
C LEU A 126 -4.29 13.55 5.71
N ALA A 127 -4.12 12.66 6.69
CA ALA A 127 -2.91 12.60 7.51
C ALA A 127 -1.78 11.83 6.81
N GLU A 128 -1.32 12.33 5.66
CA GLU A 128 -0.40 11.60 4.79
C GLU A 128 0.63 12.48 4.09
N PHE A 129 1.81 11.91 3.84
CA PHE A 129 2.66 12.31 2.71
C PHE A 129 2.90 11.11 1.79
N ARG A 130 3.45 11.34 0.61
CA ARG A 130 3.81 10.27 -0.32
C ARG A 130 5.19 10.43 -0.95
N ALA A 131 5.71 9.33 -1.48
CA ALA A 131 6.72 9.32 -2.51
C ALA A 131 6.17 8.62 -3.77
N ASP A 132 6.25 9.31 -4.91
CA ASP A 132 5.85 8.77 -6.22
C ASP A 132 7.10 8.22 -6.92
N CYS A 133 7.13 6.90 -7.15
CA CYS A 133 8.29 6.16 -7.66
C CYS A 133 7.97 5.45 -8.99
N THR A 134 9.00 5.17 -9.78
CA THR A 134 8.91 4.33 -10.99
C THR A 134 9.62 2.99 -10.76
N TYR A 135 9.32 2.00 -11.61
CA TYR A 135 10.14 0.79 -11.76
C TYR A 135 11.63 1.15 -11.87
N SER A 136 12.50 0.41 -11.17
CA SER A 136 13.96 0.48 -11.32
C SER A 136 14.49 -0.72 -12.09
N HIS A 137 14.31 -1.93 -11.55
CA HIS A 137 14.88 -3.17 -12.05
C HIS A 137 14.17 -4.38 -11.40
N ARG A 138 14.54 -5.60 -11.79
CA ARG A 138 14.08 -6.83 -11.16
C ARG A 138 15.22 -7.81 -10.90
N LEU A 139 15.20 -8.49 -9.75
CA LEU A 139 16.18 -9.49 -9.34
C LEU A 139 15.52 -10.62 -8.53
N PRO A 140 16.03 -11.86 -8.58
CA PRO A 140 15.65 -12.97 -7.70
C PRO A 140 16.29 -12.86 -6.29
N ASP A 141 16.34 -11.64 -5.76
CA ASP A 141 17.10 -11.26 -4.57
C ASP A 141 16.17 -10.78 -3.46
N ASP A 142 16.57 -10.95 -2.20
CA ASP A 142 15.91 -10.29 -1.06
C ASP A 142 16.91 -9.98 0.07
N PRO A 143 17.29 -8.71 0.31
CA PRO A 143 18.23 -8.34 1.37
C PRO A 143 17.65 -8.33 2.80
N ILE A 144 16.35 -8.62 2.98
CA ILE A 144 15.70 -8.80 4.28
C ILE A 144 15.64 -10.29 4.62
N VAL A 145 15.04 -11.10 3.73
CA VAL A 145 14.75 -12.52 3.93
C VAL A 145 15.97 -13.43 3.62
N ALA A 146 16.79 -13.04 2.64
CA ALA A 146 17.96 -13.81 2.19
C ALA A 146 19.22 -12.93 2.07
N PRO A 147 19.62 -12.23 3.16
CA PRO A 147 20.72 -11.26 3.13
C PRO A 147 22.02 -11.91 2.65
N GLY A 148 22.70 -11.25 1.72
CA GLY A 148 23.96 -11.70 1.13
C GLY A 148 23.85 -12.90 0.17
N LEU A 149 22.65 -13.37 -0.19
CA LEU A 149 22.43 -14.54 -1.04
C LEU A 149 21.72 -14.17 -2.36
N PRO A 150 22.45 -13.75 -3.42
CA PRO A 150 21.87 -13.49 -4.73
C PRO A 150 21.16 -14.72 -5.31
N GLY A 151 19.99 -14.53 -5.91
CA GLY A 151 19.21 -15.64 -6.48
C GLY A 151 18.50 -16.57 -5.49
N ALA A 152 18.57 -16.29 -4.18
CA ALA A 152 17.93 -17.12 -3.15
C ALA A 152 16.44 -16.80 -2.92
N SER A 153 15.87 -15.83 -3.64
CA SER A 153 14.45 -15.49 -3.59
C SER A 153 13.74 -15.70 -4.94
N HIS A 154 12.44 -15.49 -4.96
CA HIS A 154 11.67 -15.37 -6.18
C HIS A 154 11.90 -13.97 -6.81
N MET A 155 11.51 -13.79 -8.07
CA MET A 155 11.76 -12.53 -8.81
C MET A 155 10.97 -11.37 -8.19
N HIS A 156 11.68 -10.35 -7.71
CA HIS A 156 11.12 -9.11 -7.19
C HIS A 156 11.28 -7.99 -8.21
N SER A 157 10.27 -7.12 -8.34
CA SER A 157 10.35 -5.85 -9.07
C SER A 157 10.57 -4.72 -8.06
N PHE A 158 11.67 -3.99 -8.21
CA PHE A 158 12.17 -2.99 -7.25
C PHE A 158 11.87 -1.55 -7.68
N VAL A 159 11.57 -0.70 -6.69
CA VAL A 159 11.47 0.76 -6.80
C VAL A 159 12.20 1.45 -5.64
N GLY A 160 12.39 2.76 -5.75
CA GLY A 160 13.22 3.51 -4.79
C GLY A 160 14.69 3.37 -5.16
N ASN A 161 15.52 2.94 -4.21
CA ASN A 161 16.96 2.83 -4.39
C ASN A 161 17.35 1.97 -5.60
N LYS A 162 18.15 2.54 -6.52
CA LYS A 162 18.54 1.90 -7.78
C LYS A 162 19.66 0.85 -7.63
N ALA A 163 20.28 0.77 -6.46
CA ALA A 163 21.42 -0.11 -6.16
C ALA A 163 21.10 -1.24 -5.16
N VAL A 164 19.82 -1.43 -4.81
CA VAL A 164 19.39 -2.55 -3.96
C VAL A 164 19.62 -3.91 -4.66
N LYS A 165 20.11 -4.88 -3.91
CA LYS A 165 20.36 -6.29 -4.29
C LYS A 165 20.51 -7.12 -3.00
N ALA A 166 20.67 -8.45 -3.09
CA ALA A 166 20.73 -9.31 -1.90
C ALA A 166 21.80 -8.90 -0.87
N SER A 167 22.93 -8.32 -1.29
CA SER A 167 24.01 -7.88 -0.39
C SER A 167 23.83 -6.51 0.26
N THR A 168 22.70 -5.81 0.03
CA THR A 168 22.51 -4.42 0.48
C THR A 168 22.29 -4.34 1.99
N VAL A 169 23.16 -3.62 2.70
CA VAL A 169 22.95 -3.26 4.12
C VAL A 169 22.49 -1.81 4.28
N ALA A 170 22.00 -1.45 5.47
CA ALA A 170 21.42 -0.12 5.74
C ALA A 170 22.36 1.04 5.39
N SER A 171 23.67 0.89 5.62
CA SER A 171 24.67 1.92 5.28
C SER A 171 24.86 2.12 3.77
N ASP A 172 24.43 1.18 2.92
CA ASP A 172 24.61 1.29 1.46
C ASP A 172 23.52 2.16 0.84
N LEU A 173 22.31 2.14 1.41
CA LEU A 173 21.20 2.99 0.97
C LEU A 173 21.50 4.49 1.15
N THR A 174 22.34 4.87 2.12
CA THR A 174 22.82 6.25 2.31
C THR A 174 24.10 6.59 1.54
N LYS A 175 24.90 5.60 1.12
CA LYS A 175 26.02 5.79 0.18
C LYS A 175 25.52 5.95 -1.26
N PHE A 176 24.64 5.06 -1.69
CA PHE A 176 24.07 5.00 -3.04
C PHE A 176 22.68 5.64 -3.04
N THR A 177 22.65 6.97 -2.94
CA THR A 177 21.42 7.78 -2.81
C THR A 177 20.53 7.84 -4.06
N ALA A 178 20.97 7.24 -5.17
CA ALA A 178 20.26 7.27 -6.46
C ALA A 178 18.94 6.50 -6.39
N THR A 179 17.82 7.20 -6.53
CA THR A 179 16.45 6.67 -6.35
C THR A 179 15.60 6.84 -7.61
N THR A 180 14.52 6.06 -7.74
CA THR A 180 13.40 6.32 -8.68
C THR A 180 12.28 7.15 -8.08
N CYS A 181 12.30 7.39 -6.76
CA CYS A 181 11.26 8.12 -6.05
C CYS A 181 11.41 9.65 -6.14
N LYS A 182 10.28 10.34 -6.16
CA LYS A 182 10.15 11.77 -5.84
C LYS A 182 9.46 11.85 -4.46
N PRO A 183 10.01 12.57 -3.46
CA PRO A 183 11.24 13.36 -3.51
C PRO A 183 12.50 12.50 -3.54
N VAL A 184 13.58 13.01 -4.15
CA VAL A 184 14.92 12.37 -4.20
C VAL A 184 15.66 12.35 -2.85
N LYS A 185 14.92 12.51 -1.74
CA LYS A 185 15.35 12.40 -0.33
C LYS A 185 14.86 11.09 0.30
N ASP A 186 14.09 10.32 -0.46
CA ASP A 186 13.78 8.93 -0.17
C ASP A 186 14.82 8.02 -0.84
N HIS A 187 15.76 7.51 -0.06
CA HIS A 187 16.78 6.54 -0.49
C HIS A 187 16.42 5.12 -0.07
N SER A 188 15.19 4.90 0.43
CA SER A 188 14.65 3.58 0.76
C SER A 188 14.58 2.67 -0.47
N ALA A 189 14.59 1.37 -0.24
CA ALA A 189 14.23 0.39 -1.25
C ALA A 189 12.86 -0.22 -0.94
N TYR A 190 12.05 -0.42 -1.99
CA TYR A 190 10.75 -1.07 -1.88
C TYR A 190 10.60 -2.11 -2.99
N TRP A 191 10.04 -3.27 -2.68
CA TRP A 191 9.77 -4.31 -3.68
C TRP A 191 8.50 -5.09 -3.42
N VAL A 192 8.07 -5.79 -4.47
CA VAL A 192 6.95 -6.75 -4.49
C VAL A 192 7.29 -7.89 -5.47
N PRO A 193 6.63 -9.06 -5.38
CA PRO A 193 6.71 -10.10 -6.38
C PRO A 193 6.43 -9.56 -7.79
N THR A 194 7.35 -9.80 -8.73
CA THR A 194 7.11 -9.47 -10.15
C THR A 194 5.85 -10.19 -10.63
N LEU A 195 4.92 -9.41 -11.18
CA LEU A 195 3.71 -9.89 -11.83
C LEU A 195 4.06 -10.42 -13.23
N TYR A 196 3.46 -11.53 -13.65
CA TYR A 196 3.65 -12.11 -14.98
C TYR A 196 2.31 -12.40 -15.66
N ASP A 197 2.22 -12.08 -16.96
CA ASP A 197 1.07 -12.47 -17.79
C ASP A 197 1.10 -13.98 -18.07
N ASN A 198 -0.01 -14.66 -17.78
CA ASN A 198 -0.10 -16.12 -17.83
C ASN A 198 -0.18 -16.69 -19.26
N ALA A 199 -0.49 -15.86 -20.27
CA ALA A 199 -0.56 -16.30 -21.67
C ALA A 199 0.80 -16.20 -22.38
N THR A 200 1.59 -15.19 -22.04
CA THR A 200 2.86 -14.86 -22.71
C THR A 200 4.09 -15.18 -21.87
N ASN A 201 3.93 -15.49 -20.57
CA ASN A 201 5.00 -15.71 -19.59
C ASN A 201 5.97 -14.51 -19.47
N LYS A 202 5.51 -13.31 -19.83
CA LYS A 202 6.28 -12.06 -19.76
C LYS A 202 5.99 -11.31 -18.46
N PRO A 203 7.00 -10.68 -17.84
CA PRO A 203 6.79 -9.83 -16.67
C PRO A 203 6.00 -8.57 -17.04
N VAL A 204 5.18 -8.12 -16.11
CA VAL A 204 4.34 -6.92 -16.21
C VAL A 204 4.86 -5.94 -15.16
N GLU A 205 5.66 -4.97 -15.60
CA GLU A 205 6.24 -4.00 -14.67
C GLU A 205 5.24 -2.90 -14.26
N THR A 206 5.49 -2.31 -13.10
CA THR A 206 4.67 -1.25 -12.52
C THR A 206 4.83 0.05 -13.31
N THR A 207 3.74 0.58 -13.86
CA THR A 207 3.72 1.88 -14.53
C THR A 207 3.68 3.06 -13.55
N GLY A 208 3.26 2.81 -12.31
CA GLY A 208 3.41 3.73 -11.19
C GLY A 208 3.48 2.97 -9.87
N PHE A 209 4.30 3.44 -8.93
CA PHE A 209 4.40 2.88 -7.59
C PHE A 209 4.43 4.02 -6.59
N ARG A 210 3.37 4.17 -5.81
CA ARG A 210 3.24 5.24 -4.82
C ARG A 210 3.37 4.67 -3.42
N VAL A 211 4.28 5.24 -2.64
CA VAL A 211 4.48 4.90 -1.23
C VAL A 211 3.87 6.01 -0.39
N TYR A 212 2.65 5.81 0.12
CA TYR A 212 2.07 6.72 1.12
C TYR A 212 2.64 6.41 2.51
N TYR A 213 2.77 7.45 3.33
CA TYR A 213 3.10 7.41 4.75
C TYR A 213 1.97 8.08 5.53
N ARG A 214 1.17 7.29 6.26
CA ARG A 214 -0.17 7.67 6.73
C ARG A 214 -0.36 7.51 8.24
N ALA A 215 -1.21 8.33 8.87
CA ALA A 215 -1.87 7.93 10.10
C ALA A 215 -3.17 7.19 9.75
N LEU A 216 -3.26 5.89 10.08
CA LEU A 216 -4.50 5.11 9.90
C LEU A 216 -5.57 5.51 10.93
N SER A 217 -5.12 5.92 12.11
CA SER A 217 -5.96 6.47 13.18
C SER A 217 -6.56 7.84 12.83
N LYS A 218 -7.73 8.14 13.39
CA LYS A 218 -8.30 9.50 13.41
C LYS A 218 -7.50 10.45 14.31
N ASP A 219 -6.74 9.90 15.24
CA ASP A 219 -5.83 10.61 16.13
C ASP A 219 -4.35 10.43 15.71
N SER A 220 -3.69 11.54 15.38
CA SER A 220 -2.24 11.61 15.12
C SER A 220 -1.41 12.04 16.34
N THR A 221 -2.00 12.12 17.54
CA THR A 221 -1.25 12.40 18.77
C THR A 221 -0.23 11.29 19.02
N GLY A 222 0.98 11.67 19.46
CA GLY A 222 2.09 10.74 19.66
C GLY A 222 2.70 10.18 18.38
N GLN A 223 2.37 10.70 17.20
CA GLN A 223 3.01 10.31 15.95
C GLN A 223 4.51 10.61 15.99
N MET A 224 5.32 9.58 15.75
CA MET A 224 6.78 9.65 15.63
C MET A 224 7.23 9.40 14.18
N PRO A 225 8.39 9.94 13.75
CA PRO A 225 8.99 9.62 12.46
C PRO A 225 9.44 8.16 12.42
N MET A 226 9.62 7.60 11.22
CA MET A 226 10.30 6.31 11.09
C MET A 226 11.80 6.43 11.41
N PRO A 227 12.40 5.45 12.11
CA PRO A 227 13.84 5.34 12.22
C PRO A 227 14.46 4.89 10.88
N SER A 228 15.64 5.42 10.56
CA SER A 228 16.44 4.96 9.42
C SER A 228 16.90 3.51 9.60
N GLY A 229 16.72 2.69 8.56
CA GLY A 229 17.11 1.27 8.53
C GLY A 229 16.01 0.28 8.92
N LEU A 230 14.77 0.74 9.15
CA LEU A 230 13.63 -0.13 9.46
C LEU A 230 13.30 -1.04 8.26
N ARG A 231 13.12 -2.33 8.52
CA ARG A 231 12.71 -3.35 7.54
C ARG A 231 11.32 -3.83 7.90
N MET A 232 10.41 -3.90 6.93
CA MET A 232 9.07 -4.47 7.17
C MET A 232 8.61 -5.28 5.97
N ILE A 233 7.92 -6.40 6.25
CA ILE A 233 7.27 -7.23 5.23
C ILE A 233 5.76 -7.29 5.51
N SER A 234 4.94 -6.76 4.61
CA SER A 234 3.48 -6.91 4.66
C SER A 234 2.98 -7.96 3.66
N GLY A 235 1.86 -8.63 3.96
CA GLY A 235 1.38 -9.79 3.19
C GLY A 235 2.08 -11.10 3.56
N ASP A 236 1.83 -12.14 2.74
CA ASP A 236 2.34 -13.50 2.92
C ASP A 236 2.71 -14.15 1.57
N ALA A 237 4.02 -14.34 1.35
CA ALA A 237 4.58 -15.00 0.17
C ALA A 237 4.12 -16.46 -0.02
N LYS A 238 3.70 -17.13 1.05
CA LYS A 238 3.34 -18.55 1.06
C LYS A 238 1.84 -18.80 0.85
N LYS A 239 1.01 -17.77 0.94
CA LYS A 239 -0.44 -17.88 0.77
C LYS A 239 -0.78 -18.33 -0.66
N LYS A 240 -1.49 -19.46 -0.77
CA LYS A 240 -1.94 -20.03 -2.06
C LYS A 240 -3.44 -19.87 -2.28
N THR A 241 -4.23 -19.90 -1.20
CA THR A 241 -5.70 -19.75 -1.22
C THR A 241 -6.11 -18.44 -1.89
N PRO A 242 -6.76 -18.47 -3.07
CA PRO A 242 -7.08 -17.27 -3.84
C PRO A 242 -7.89 -16.25 -3.06
N THR A 243 -7.59 -14.97 -3.26
CA THR A 243 -8.38 -13.87 -2.69
C THR A 243 -9.72 -13.77 -3.44
N PRO A 244 -10.88 -13.93 -2.76
CA PRO A 244 -12.19 -13.86 -3.40
C PRO A 244 -12.50 -12.47 -3.96
N ARG A 245 -13.45 -12.39 -4.90
CA ARG A 245 -14.01 -11.11 -5.39
C ARG A 245 -14.53 -10.29 -4.20
N GLY A 246 -14.22 -9.00 -4.18
CA GLY A 246 -14.62 -8.06 -3.12
C GLY A 246 -13.86 -8.20 -1.79
N ALA A 247 -12.97 -9.19 -1.65
CA ALA A 247 -12.16 -9.34 -0.44
C ALA A 247 -11.00 -8.33 -0.39
N ARG A 248 -10.57 -7.98 0.83
CA ARG A 248 -9.43 -7.08 1.06
C ARG A 248 -8.13 -7.73 0.54
N GLY A 249 -7.26 -6.94 -0.08
CA GLY A 249 -6.03 -7.45 -0.69
C GLY A 249 -6.26 -8.25 -1.97
N GLN A 250 -7.30 -7.92 -2.76
CA GLN A 250 -7.42 -8.34 -4.15
C GLN A 250 -6.74 -7.31 -5.07
N PHE A 251 -6.30 -7.76 -6.26
CA PHE A 251 -6.12 -6.84 -7.38
C PHE A 251 -7.48 -6.27 -7.78
N TYR A 252 -7.50 -4.98 -8.10
CA TYR A 252 -8.70 -4.24 -8.49
C TYR A 252 -8.44 -3.45 -9.77
N CYS A 253 -9.51 -3.03 -10.44
CA CYS A 253 -9.43 -2.16 -11.61
C CYS A 253 -9.61 -0.69 -11.21
N ALA A 254 -8.75 0.20 -11.70
CA ALA A 254 -8.93 1.64 -11.46
C ALA A 254 -8.48 2.51 -12.65
N PHE A 255 -9.13 3.67 -12.72
CA PHE A 255 -8.78 4.81 -13.55
C PHE A 255 -8.74 6.06 -12.63
N TYR A 256 -8.42 7.24 -13.14
CA TYR A 256 -8.52 8.49 -12.36
C TYR A 256 -10.00 8.92 -12.20
N GLY A 257 -10.72 8.20 -11.34
CA GLY A 257 -12.16 8.40 -11.06
C GLY A 257 -12.83 7.13 -10.54
N PRO A 258 -14.15 7.16 -10.27
CA PRO A 258 -14.90 5.98 -9.87
C PRO A 258 -15.01 4.98 -11.05
N GLY A 259 -14.26 3.87 -10.97
CA GLY A 259 -14.38 2.72 -11.87
C GLY A 259 -15.00 1.52 -11.16
N ASP A 260 -15.39 0.50 -11.94
CA ASP A 260 -15.73 -0.82 -11.39
C ASP A 260 -14.46 -1.49 -10.83
N LEU A 261 -14.32 -1.46 -9.50
CA LEU A 261 -13.15 -1.99 -8.79
C LEU A 261 -12.96 -3.50 -8.99
N ASP A 262 -14.04 -4.27 -9.20
CA ASP A 262 -13.95 -5.72 -9.40
C ASP A 262 -13.66 -6.11 -10.87
N GLY A 263 -13.84 -5.15 -11.79
CA GLY A 263 -13.70 -5.32 -13.24
C GLY A 263 -14.94 -5.90 -13.93
N ILE A 264 -15.10 -5.54 -15.20
CA ILE A 264 -16.22 -5.95 -16.08
C ILE A 264 -16.29 -7.47 -16.31
N ALA A 265 -15.20 -8.20 -16.06
CA ALA A 265 -15.10 -9.65 -16.12
C ALA A 265 -13.96 -10.16 -15.23
N ARG A 266 -13.76 -11.48 -15.19
CA ARG A 266 -12.65 -12.14 -14.48
C ARG A 266 -11.88 -13.07 -15.41
N SER A 267 -10.65 -13.41 -15.05
CA SER A 267 -9.88 -14.50 -15.66
C SER A 267 -10.60 -15.85 -15.55
N LYS A 268 -10.23 -16.85 -16.38
CA LYS A 268 -10.82 -18.21 -16.38
C LYS A 268 -10.74 -18.93 -15.02
N ASN A 269 -9.75 -18.59 -14.18
CA ASN A 269 -9.62 -19.12 -12.82
C ASN A 269 -10.30 -18.24 -11.75
N GLY A 270 -11.05 -17.19 -12.12
CA GLY A 270 -11.73 -16.26 -11.20
C GLY A 270 -10.82 -15.28 -10.45
N ASN A 271 -9.51 -15.53 -10.39
CA ASN A 271 -8.57 -14.87 -9.49
C ASN A 271 -8.22 -13.41 -9.85
N TRP A 272 -8.36 -13.02 -11.13
CA TRP A 272 -7.89 -11.72 -11.63
C TRP A 272 -9.03 -10.91 -12.26
N PRO A 273 -9.14 -9.60 -12.02
CA PRO A 273 -10.13 -8.75 -12.67
C PRO A 273 -9.73 -8.42 -14.12
N ILE A 274 -10.73 -8.08 -14.93
CA ILE A 274 -10.57 -7.58 -16.29
C ILE A 274 -11.23 -6.20 -16.37
N CYS A 275 -10.45 -5.20 -16.73
CA CYS A 275 -10.76 -3.79 -16.59
C CYS A 275 -11.38 -3.22 -17.88
N GLY A 276 -12.58 -2.63 -17.75
CA GLY A 276 -13.26 -1.91 -18.82
C GLY A 276 -12.83 -0.45 -18.93
N GLY A 277 -13.28 0.23 -19.99
CA GLY A 277 -12.92 1.63 -20.25
C GLY A 277 -11.41 1.82 -20.29
N ASP A 278 -10.89 2.89 -19.69
CA ASP A 278 -9.46 3.16 -19.56
C ASP A 278 -8.83 2.65 -18.25
N ALA A 279 -9.58 1.83 -17.47
CA ALA A 279 -9.08 1.29 -16.22
C ALA A 279 -7.97 0.24 -16.43
N THR A 280 -7.06 0.18 -15.45
CA THR A 280 -5.89 -0.70 -15.42
C THR A 280 -5.82 -1.45 -14.09
N LEU A 281 -4.93 -2.45 -13.99
CA LEU A 281 -4.75 -3.25 -12.79
C LEU A 281 -4.00 -2.48 -11.70
N HIS A 282 -4.57 -2.44 -10.50
CA HIS A 282 -3.96 -1.88 -9.31
C HIS A 282 -3.94 -2.88 -8.14
N PHE A 283 -3.03 -2.64 -7.20
CA PHE A 283 -3.01 -3.30 -5.89
C PHE A 283 -2.69 -2.28 -4.78
N MET A 284 -3.32 -2.41 -3.61
CA MET A 284 -2.96 -1.65 -2.41
C MET A 284 -2.53 -2.59 -1.28
N LEU A 285 -1.35 -2.34 -0.72
CA LEU A 285 -0.77 -3.09 0.40
C LEU A 285 -0.47 -2.14 1.56
N GLY A 286 -1.22 -2.26 2.66
CA GLY A 286 -0.95 -1.55 3.91
C GLY A 286 0.07 -2.30 4.78
N PHE A 287 0.92 -1.56 5.49
CA PHE A 287 1.91 -2.06 6.44
C PHE A 287 1.49 -1.73 7.88
N PRO A 288 2.10 -2.40 8.88
CA PRO A 288 2.05 -2.00 10.29
C PRO A 288 2.32 -0.49 10.52
N ASP A 289 1.65 0.10 11.53
CA ASP A 289 1.78 1.50 11.95
C ASP A 289 2.30 1.66 13.40
N CYS A 290 2.61 0.56 14.07
CA CYS A 290 3.11 0.54 15.44
C CYS A 290 4.44 -0.21 15.53
N TRP A 291 5.41 0.34 16.26
CA TRP A 291 6.78 -0.17 16.37
C TRP A 291 7.20 -0.38 17.83
N ASP A 292 8.04 -1.39 18.09
CA ASP A 292 8.50 -1.77 19.44
C ASP A 292 9.45 -0.76 20.11
N GLY A 293 9.97 0.19 19.34
CA GLY A 293 10.89 1.23 19.81
C GLY A 293 12.29 0.71 20.13
N LYS A 294 12.68 -0.46 19.63
CA LYS A 294 13.92 -1.18 19.99
C LYS A 294 14.63 -1.84 18.80
N HIS A 295 13.91 -2.35 17.80
CA HIS A 295 14.52 -3.18 16.74
C HIS A 295 14.12 -2.73 15.34
N LEU A 296 15.11 -2.54 14.46
CA LEU A 296 14.95 -2.25 13.04
C LEU A 296 14.53 -3.48 12.21
N ASP A 297 14.65 -4.68 12.78
CA ASP A 297 14.16 -5.94 12.22
C ASP A 297 14.06 -7.04 13.30
N SER A 298 13.30 -8.09 13.03
CA SER A 298 13.13 -9.28 13.89
C SER A 298 13.46 -10.57 13.10
N PRO A 299 13.70 -11.72 13.77
CA PRO A 299 14.05 -12.98 13.09
C PRO A 299 13.01 -13.53 12.10
N ASN A 300 11.81 -12.96 12.06
CA ASN A 300 10.72 -13.27 11.13
C ASN A 300 10.21 -12.04 10.34
N HIS A 301 10.90 -10.90 10.46
CA HIS A 301 10.61 -9.61 9.82
C HIS A 301 9.22 -9.02 10.11
N LYS A 302 8.58 -9.46 11.21
CA LYS A 302 7.22 -9.05 11.61
C LYS A 302 7.09 -8.75 13.11
N ASP A 303 7.69 -9.54 14.01
CA ASP A 303 7.54 -9.42 15.48
C ASP A 303 8.01 -8.10 16.14
N HIS A 304 8.68 -7.21 15.39
CA HIS A 304 9.10 -5.88 15.88
C HIS A 304 8.11 -4.76 15.50
N VAL A 305 7.05 -5.07 14.74
CA VAL A 305 5.99 -4.14 14.32
C VAL A 305 4.59 -4.76 14.45
N ALA A 306 3.58 -3.93 14.64
CA ALA A 306 2.19 -4.36 14.75
C ALA A 306 1.24 -3.39 14.03
N TYR A 307 0.07 -3.90 13.63
CA TYR A 307 -1.07 -3.05 13.28
C TYR A 307 -1.70 -2.50 14.57
N GLY A 308 -1.98 -1.20 14.60
CA GLY A 308 -2.74 -0.55 15.65
C GLY A 308 -4.20 -1.01 15.69
N SER A 309 -4.91 -0.62 16.75
CA SER A 309 -6.34 -0.88 16.90
C SER A 309 -7.06 0.33 17.48
N GLY A 310 -8.19 0.70 16.90
CA GLY A 310 -8.90 1.94 17.21
C GLY A 310 -8.02 3.16 16.92
N ASN A 311 -7.57 3.84 17.97
CA ASN A 311 -6.71 5.04 17.88
C ASN A 311 -5.26 4.81 18.37
N GLY A 312 -4.93 3.62 18.87
CA GLY A 312 -3.71 3.36 19.64
C GLY A 312 -2.94 2.12 19.21
N CYS A 313 -1.67 2.11 19.60
CA CYS A 313 -0.78 0.96 19.43
C CYS A 313 -0.84 0.00 20.64
N PRO A 314 -0.61 -1.31 20.44
CA PRO A 314 -0.55 -2.25 21.55
C PRO A 314 0.68 -1.98 22.45
N ARG A 315 0.61 -2.36 23.73
CA ARG A 315 1.68 -2.09 24.72
C ARG A 315 3.05 -2.71 24.34
N SER A 316 3.07 -3.73 23.49
CA SER A 316 4.29 -4.32 22.93
C SER A 316 4.96 -3.44 21.88
N HIS A 317 4.20 -2.59 21.18
CA HIS A 317 4.62 -1.76 20.05
C HIS A 317 4.28 -0.27 20.26
N PRO A 318 4.76 0.37 21.33
CA PRO A 318 4.23 1.65 21.79
C PRO A 318 4.50 2.86 20.88
N VAL A 319 5.34 2.74 19.85
CA VAL A 319 5.73 3.86 18.98
C VAL A 319 4.83 3.92 17.74
N LYS A 320 3.91 4.90 17.68
CA LYS A 320 3.07 5.18 16.51
C LYS A 320 3.94 5.77 15.38
N ILE A 321 4.22 4.98 14.35
CA ILE A 321 4.94 5.37 13.12
C ILE A 321 3.93 5.58 11.97
N PRO A 322 4.27 6.26 10.86
CA PRO A 322 3.33 6.40 9.76
C PRO A 322 3.19 5.04 9.04
N ALA A 323 1.98 4.51 8.87
CA ALA A 323 1.74 3.34 8.04
C ALA A 323 2.28 3.57 6.63
N ILE A 324 3.13 2.67 6.15
CA ILE A 324 3.38 2.58 4.72
C ILE A 324 2.12 2.02 4.04
N THR A 325 1.75 2.59 2.90
CA THR A 325 0.83 1.94 1.95
C THR A 325 1.42 2.00 0.57
N PHE A 326 1.68 0.84 -0.04
CA PHE A 326 1.97 0.77 -1.46
C PHE A 326 0.65 0.87 -2.24
N ASP A 327 0.61 1.75 -3.23
CA ASP A 327 -0.45 1.91 -4.23
C ASP A 327 0.23 1.71 -5.59
N ILE A 328 0.01 0.52 -6.14
CA ILE A 328 0.80 -0.05 -7.23
C ILE A 328 -0.08 -0.12 -8.46
N GLN A 329 0.34 0.53 -9.55
CA GLN A 329 -0.33 0.49 -10.84
C GLN A 329 0.48 -0.34 -11.83
N TYR A 330 -0.20 -1.21 -12.58
CA TYR A 330 0.32 -1.94 -13.71
C TYR A 330 -0.47 -1.54 -14.95
N GLY A 331 0.21 -1.19 -16.05
CA GLY A 331 -0.43 -0.81 -17.32
C GLY A 331 -1.18 -1.94 -18.05
N ALA A 332 -1.36 -3.08 -17.40
CA ALA A 332 -2.15 -4.21 -17.88
C ALA A 332 -3.63 -4.06 -17.50
N LYS A 333 -4.54 -4.61 -18.32
CA LYS A 333 -5.99 -4.44 -18.16
C LYS A 333 -6.74 -5.71 -17.76
N GLY A 334 -6.04 -6.79 -17.41
CA GLY A 334 -6.67 -8.11 -17.31
C GLY A 334 -6.59 -8.90 -18.61
N THR A 335 -6.49 -10.22 -18.51
CA THR A 335 -6.72 -11.15 -19.63
C THR A 335 -7.57 -12.33 -19.16
N SER A 336 -8.20 -13.05 -20.10
CA SER A 336 -8.92 -14.28 -19.75
C SER A 336 -7.99 -15.40 -19.25
N ALA A 337 -6.69 -15.34 -19.56
CA ALA A 337 -5.67 -16.22 -18.98
C ALA A 337 -5.30 -15.83 -17.54
N GLY A 338 -5.47 -14.56 -17.16
CA GLY A 338 -5.04 -14.01 -15.88
C GLY A 338 -3.52 -13.81 -15.78
N TYR A 339 -3.03 -13.71 -14.55
CA TYR A 339 -1.62 -13.50 -14.24
C TYR A 339 -1.15 -14.53 -13.21
N TYR A 340 0.12 -14.47 -12.86
CA TYR A 340 0.66 -15.07 -11.65
C TYR A 340 1.70 -14.14 -11.02
N LEU A 341 1.92 -14.29 -9.72
CA LEU A 341 3.02 -13.64 -9.02
C LEU A 341 4.22 -14.58 -9.01
N SER A 342 5.44 -14.06 -9.05
CA SER A 342 6.67 -14.85 -8.98
C SER A 342 6.80 -15.74 -7.73
N SER A 343 6.10 -15.40 -6.64
CA SER A 343 5.91 -16.19 -5.41
C SER A 343 4.88 -17.34 -5.51
N ASP A 344 4.10 -17.39 -6.59
CA ASP A 344 3.12 -18.45 -6.87
C ASP A 344 2.93 -18.71 -8.37
N LYS A 345 3.98 -19.24 -9.02
CA LYS A 345 3.97 -19.56 -10.45
C LYS A 345 3.06 -20.75 -10.75
N GLU A 346 2.95 -21.68 -9.80
CA GLU A 346 2.23 -22.94 -9.93
C GLU A 346 0.74 -22.78 -9.60
N GLY A 347 0.39 -22.12 -8.48
CA GLY A 347 -1.00 -21.88 -8.09
C GLY A 347 -1.67 -20.74 -8.87
N LYS A 348 -0.88 -19.85 -9.49
CA LYS A 348 -1.35 -18.73 -10.33
C LYS A 348 -2.36 -17.83 -9.62
N SER A 349 -2.12 -17.67 -8.33
CA SER A 349 -2.93 -16.92 -7.38
C SER A 349 -2.47 -15.46 -7.31
N ALA A 350 -3.40 -14.57 -7.02
CA ALA A 350 -3.10 -13.21 -6.59
C ALA A 350 -2.74 -13.15 -5.09
N SER A 351 -2.97 -14.24 -4.35
CA SER A 351 -2.96 -14.23 -2.88
C SER A 351 -1.58 -14.21 -2.24
N SER A 352 -0.53 -14.63 -2.95
CA SER A 352 0.87 -14.60 -2.50
C SER A 352 1.51 -13.20 -2.60
N MET A 353 0.69 -12.16 -2.80
CA MET A 353 1.11 -10.77 -2.79
C MET A 353 1.61 -10.38 -1.40
N HIS A 354 2.81 -9.83 -1.40
CA HIS A 354 3.47 -9.22 -0.26
C HIS A 354 4.31 -8.06 -0.79
N GLY A 355 4.88 -7.31 0.12
CA GLY A 355 5.74 -6.21 -0.22
C GLY A 355 6.59 -5.81 0.96
N ASP A 356 7.73 -5.24 0.60
CA ASP A 356 8.90 -5.21 1.44
C ASP A 356 9.45 -3.78 1.39
N ALA A 357 9.71 -3.22 2.57
CA ALA A 357 10.14 -1.84 2.72
C ALA A 357 11.42 -1.80 3.56
N PHE A 358 12.53 -1.34 2.97
CA PHE A 358 13.78 -1.08 3.67
C PHE A 358 13.99 0.44 3.72
N VAL A 359 13.54 1.05 4.82
CA VAL A 359 13.32 2.50 4.96
C VAL A 359 14.65 3.23 5.17
N MET A 360 14.96 4.15 4.26
CA MET A 360 16.16 5.00 4.32
C MET A 360 15.90 6.40 3.76
N TRP A 361 14.99 7.13 4.38
CA TRP A 361 14.83 8.56 4.11
C TRP A 361 15.98 9.38 4.73
N ASP A 362 16.27 10.53 4.13
CA ASP A 362 16.91 11.65 4.83
C ASP A 362 16.14 11.96 6.12
N VAL A 363 16.85 11.94 7.25
CA VAL A 363 16.28 12.08 8.60
C VAL A 363 15.58 13.44 8.77
N ALA A 364 16.15 14.52 8.21
CA ALA A 364 15.54 15.84 8.30
C ALA A 364 14.22 15.91 7.52
N THR A 365 14.18 15.33 6.32
CA THR A 365 12.97 15.24 5.49
C THR A 365 11.91 14.32 6.12
N MET A 366 12.27 13.15 6.63
CA MET A 366 11.36 12.23 7.33
C MET A 366 10.74 12.89 8.56
N ASN A 367 11.57 13.54 9.39
CA ASN A 367 11.10 14.28 10.57
C ASN A 367 10.14 15.41 10.17
N LYS A 368 10.50 16.25 9.18
CA LYS A 368 9.66 17.39 8.74
C LYS A 368 8.36 16.94 8.09
N ARG A 369 8.37 15.90 7.24
CA ARG A 369 7.16 15.35 6.62
C ARG A 369 6.24 14.68 7.63
N THR A 370 6.78 13.94 8.60
CA THR A 370 5.98 13.38 9.68
C THR A 370 5.33 14.49 10.51
N LYS A 371 6.09 15.54 10.89
CA LYS A 371 5.59 16.66 11.69
C LYS A 371 4.49 17.45 10.96
N ASN A 372 4.71 17.77 9.68
CA ASN A 372 3.85 18.70 8.94
C ASN A 372 2.70 18.04 8.17
N CYS A 373 2.77 16.74 7.87
CA CYS A 373 1.75 16.05 7.09
C CYS A 373 0.98 15.02 7.94
N VAL A 374 1.70 14.15 8.64
CA VAL A 374 1.08 13.04 9.41
C VAL A 374 0.55 13.52 10.76
N PHE A 375 1.38 14.23 11.54
CA PHE A 375 1.02 14.77 12.86
C PHE A 375 0.00 15.92 12.75
N GLN A 376 0.27 16.93 11.90
CA GLN A 376 -0.67 18.03 11.63
C GLN A 376 -1.94 17.64 10.85
N ARG A 377 -2.04 16.39 10.36
CA ARG A 377 -3.15 15.86 9.55
C ARG A 377 -3.42 16.68 8.27
N ARG A 378 -2.40 16.77 7.41
CA ARG A 378 -2.43 17.53 6.15
C ARG A 378 -1.92 16.72 4.97
N THR A 379 -2.64 16.79 3.86
CA THR A 379 -2.32 16.05 2.65
C THR A 379 -1.05 16.62 2.03
N CYS A 380 -0.05 15.78 1.83
CA CYS A 380 1.23 16.16 1.23
C CYS A 380 1.59 15.29 0.02
N ASP A 381 2.08 15.93 -1.03
CA ASP A 381 2.58 15.28 -2.23
C ASP A 381 4.11 15.09 -2.18
N ASN A 382 4.71 14.84 -3.34
CA ASN A 382 6.17 14.70 -3.49
C ASN A 382 6.93 15.98 -3.10
N ASN A 383 6.31 17.15 -3.16
CA ASN A 383 6.94 18.47 -3.04
C ASN A 383 6.73 19.09 -1.65
N GLY A 384 5.58 18.84 -1.02
CA GLY A 384 5.25 19.37 0.31
C GLY A 384 3.75 19.28 0.55
N TYR A 385 3.16 20.32 1.16
CA TYR A 385 1.70 20.44 1.25
C TYR A 385 1.05 20.42 -0.14
N GLN A 386 0.11 19.50 -0.35
CA GLN A 386 -0.69 19.45 -1.57
C GLN A 386 -1.75 20.55 -1.51
N LYS A 387 -1.67 21.49 -2.47
CA LYS A 387 -2.67 22.53 -2.73
C LYS A 387 -3.65 22.08 -3.82
#